data_AF-A0A918D5I8-F1
#
_entry.id   AF-A0A918D5I8-F1
#
_cell.length_a   1.000
_cell.length_b   1.000
_cell.length_c   1.000
_cell.angle_alpha   90.00
_cell.angle_beta   90.00
_cell.angle_gamma   90.00
#
_symmetry.space_group_name_H-M   'P 1'
#
loop_
_entity.id
_entity.type
_entity.pdbx_description
1 polymer ?
#
loop_
_entity_poly.entity_id
_entity_poly.type
_entity_poly.pdbx_seq_one_letter_code
_entity_poly.pdbx_strand_id
1 'polypeptide(L)' 'MSEETGEVARAIRALEIGRDRPDEHPISLAESKKNLTEELGDVLGNVVVIANKYNIDLEEIFLEHKRKLSNRYL' A
#
# COMPACT_ATOMS: atom_id res chain seq x y z
N MET A 1 -4.92 5.21 -9.40
CA MET A 1 -4.24 5.63 -8.15
C MET A 1 -5.19 5.92 -6.99
N SER A 2 -6.22 6.77 -7.16
CA SER A 2 -7.12 7.11 -6.03
C SER A 2 -7.99 5.93 -5.59
N GLU A 3 -8.28 5.00 -6.50
CA GLU A 3 -9.10 3.82 -6.25
C GLU A 3 -8.34 2.80 -5.40
N GLU A 4 -7.11 2.49 -5.79
CA GLU A 4 -6.22 1.52 -5.12
C GLU A 4 -5.85 1.99 -3.71
N THR A 5 -5.66 3.31 -3.50
CA THR A 5 -5.49 3.84 -2.14
C THR A 5 -6.76 3.69 -1.28
N GLY A 6 -7.94 3.66 -1.89
CA GLY A 6 -9.21 3.36 -1.22
C GLY A 6 -9.32 1.88 -0.85
N GLU A 7 -8.92 0.99 -1.73
CA GLU A 7 -8.89 -0.46 -1.48
C GLU A 7 -7.88 -0.83 -0.38
N VAL A 8 -6.69 -0.20 -0.36
CA VAL A 8 -5.75 -0.33 0.77
C VAL A 8 -6.40 0.10 2.10
N ALA A 9 -7.11 1.24 2.11
CA ALA A 9 -7.80 1.70 3.31
C ALA A 9 -8.89 0.72 3.78
N ARG A 10 -9.57 0.08 2.82
CA ARG A 10 -10.55 -0.99 3.07
C ARG A 10 -9.90 -2.23 3.67
N ALA A 11 -8.77 -2.68 3.11
CA ALA A 11 -8.03 -3.83 3.62
C ALA A 11 -7.48 -3.61 5.03
N ILE A 12 -7.00 -2.40 5.35
CA ILE A 12 -6.58 -2.02 6.70
C ILE A 12 -7.77 -2.08 7.67
N ARG A 13 -8.92 -1.50 7.29
CA ARG A 13 -10.14 -1.54 8.11
C ARG A 13 -10.59 -2.97 8.40
N ALA A 14 -10.58 -3.84 7.41
CA ALA A 14 -10.90 -5.25 7.58
C ALA A 14 -9.92 -5.97 8.51
N LEU A 15 -8.63 -5.60 8.49
CA LEU A 15 -7.60 -6.10 9.42
C LEU A 15 -7.85 -5.65 10.87
N GLU A 16 -8.22 -4.39 11.07
CA GLU A 16 -8.40 -3.80 12.41
C GLU A 16 -9.72 -4.19 13.07
N ILE A 17 -10.81 -4.27 12.28
CA ILE A 17 -12.18 -4.51 12.75
C ILE A 17 -12.60 -5.97 12.55
N GLY A 18 -11.86 -6.72 11.73
CA GLY A 18 -12.15 -8.10 11.34
C GLY A 18 -13.08 -8.24 10.13
N ARG A 19 -13.65 -7.15 9.61
CA ARG A 19 -14.58 -7.12 8.47
C ARG A 19 -14.60 -5.74 7.82
N ASP A 20 -14.94 -5.64 6.54
CA ASP A 20 -15.14 -4.34 5.90
C ASP A 20 -16.57 -3.84 6.13
N ARG A 21 -17.56 -4.73 5.96
CA ARG A 21 -18.98 -4.40 6.20
C ARG A 21 -19.57 -5.14 7.40
N PRO A 22 -20.62 -4.60 8.06
CA PRO A 22 -21.24 -5.24 9.21
C PRO A 22 -21.87 -6.62 8.93
N ASP A 23 -22.20 -6.89 7.68
CA ASP A 23 -22.82 -8.12 7.18
C ASP A 23 -21.80 -9.16 6.69
N GLU A 24 -20.51 -8.80 6.60
CA GLU A 24 -19.46 -9.72 6.18
C GLU A 24 -18.98 -10.62 7.31
N HIS A 25 -18.64 -11.86 6.94
CA HIS A 25 -18.00 -12.79 7.85
C HIS A 25 -16.53 -12.41 8.04
N PRO A 26 -16.01 -12.49 9.27
CA PRO A 26 -14.60 -12.21 9.51
C PRO A 26 -13.70 -13.18 8.76
N ILE A 27 -12.74 -12.63 8.01
CA ILE A 27 -11.68 -13.42 7.38
C ILE A 27 -10.51 -13.64 8.35
N SER A 28 -9.71 -14.68 8.10
CA SER A 28 -8.56 -14.98 8.97
C SER A 28 -7.50 -13.88 8.87
N LEU A 29 -6.72 -13.67 9.93
CA LEU A 29 -5.61 -12.71 9.92
C LEU A 29 -4.61 -12.94 8.77
N ALA A 30 -4.37 -14.21 8.41
CA ALA A 30 -3.49 -14.56 7.31
C ALA A 30 -4.05 -14.09 5.96
N GLU A 31 -5.35 -14.28 5.76
CA GLU A 31 -6.08 -13.85 4.56
C GLU A 31 -6.18 -12.32 4.48
N SER A 32 -6.44 -11.64 5.61
CA SER A 32 -6.46 -10.18 5.63
C SER A 32 -5.09 -9.58 5.31
N LYS A 33 -4.00 -10.19 5.79
CA LYS A 33 -2.62 -9.77 5.43
C LYS A 33 -2.31 -10.01 3.96
N LYS A 34 -2.79 -11.12 3.40
CA LYS A 34 -2.65 -11.40 1.97
C LYS A 34 -3.35 -10.33 1.14
N ASN A 35 -4.61 -10.03 1.45
CA ASN A 35 -5.39 -9.00 0.76
C ASN A 35 -4.70 -7.63 0.87
N LEU A 36 -4.26 -7.22 2.06
CA LEU A 36 -3.52 -5.97 2.22
C LEU A 36 -2.24 -5.94 1.38
N THR A 37 -1.53 -7.06 1.28
CA THR A 37 -0.30 -7.15 0.47
C THR A 37 -0.60 -6.99 -1.02
N GLU A 38 -1.70 -7.56 -1.51
CA GLU A 38 -2.17 -7.41 -2.88
C GLU A 38 -2.49 -5.94 -3.19
N GLU A 39 -3.31 -5.28 -2.36
CA GLU A 39 -3.69 -3.88 -2.57
C GLU A 39 -2.49 -2.91 -2.50
N LEU A 40 -1.54 -3.18 -1.59
CA LEU A 40 -0.27 -2.43 -1.54
C LEU A 40 0.56 -2.64 -2.82
N GLY A 41 0.52 -3.84 -3.38
CA GLY A 41 1.16 -4.18 -4.65
C GLY A 41 0.58 -3.38 -5.81
N ASP A 42 -0.74 -3.20 -5.85
CA ASP A 42 -1.42 -2.41 -6.90
C ASP A 42 -1.08 -0.92 -6.81
N VAL A 43 -1.00 -0.38 -5.59
CA VAL A 43 -0.50 0.99 -5.37
C VAL A 43 0.95 1.13 -5.83
N LEU A 44 1.82 0.17 -5.48
CA LEU A 44 3.21 0.18 -5.91
C LEU A 44 3.32 0.07 -7.45
N GLY A 45 2.53 -0.79 -8.08
CA GLY A 45 2.49 -0.96 -9.53
C GLY A 45 2.17 0.36 -10.24
N ASN A 46 1.20 1.12 -9.72
CA ASN A 46 0.91 2.46 -10.22
C ASN A 46 2.10 3.43 -10.10
N VAL A 47 2.82 3.41 -8.97
CA VAL A 47 4.03 4.22 -8.78
C VAL A 47 5.11 3.83 -9.79
N VAL A 48 5.31 2.52 -10.03
CA VAL A 48 6.28 2.01 -11.00
C VAL A 48 5.95 2.46 -12.42
N VAL A 49 4.67 2.39 -12.82
CA VAL A 49 4.23 2.88 -14.14
C VAL A 49 4.55 4.37 -14.32
N ILE A 50 4.33 5.18 -13.28
CA ILE A 50 4.65 6.62 -13.31
C ILE A 50 6.16 6.84 -13.37
N ALA A 51 6.95 6.15 -12.53
CA ALA A 51 8.41 6.27 -12.52
C ALA A 51 8.99 5.95 -13.90
N ASN A 52 8.57 4.83 -14.51
CA ASN A 52 8.97 4.43 -15.85
C ASN A 52 8.58 5.45 -16.91
N LYS A 53 7.37 6.02 -16.84
CA LYS A 53 6.91 7.07 -17.78
C LYS A 53 7.83 8.29 -17.80
N TYR A 54 8.42 8.63 -16.67
CA TYR A 54 9.32 9.77 -16.51
C TYR A 54 10.81 9.38 -16.49
N ASN A 55 11.13 8.11 -16.78
CA ASN A 55 12.49 7.56 -16.74
C ASN A 55 13.20 7.83 -15.40
N ILE A 56 12.45 7.66 -14.30
CA ILE A 56 12.94 7.76 -12.92
C ILE A 56 13.15 6.33 -12.42
N ASP A 57 14.32 6.07 -11.83
CA ASP A 57 14.60 4.77 -11.22
C ASP A 57 13.80 4.62 -9.92
N LEU A 58 13.14 3.47 -9.75
CA LEU A 58 12.41 3.17 -8.52
C LEU A 58 13.35 3.11 -7.31
N GLU A 59 14.56 2.58 -7.47
CA GLU A 59 15.59 2.56 -6.42
C GLU A 59 15.97 3.97 -5.99
N GLU A 60 16.09 4.90 -6.94
CA GLU A 60 16.37 6.32 -6.65
C GLU A 60 15.24 6.92 -5.78
N ILE A 61 13.97 6.65 -6.10
CA ILE A 61 12.82 7.08 -5.27
C ILE A 61 12.94 6.54 -3.83
N PHE A 62 13.30 5.27 -3.65
CA PHE A 62 13.48 4.67 -2.33
C PHE A 62 14.63 5.31 -1.55
N LEU A 63 15.78 5.51 -2.17
CA LEU A 63 16.96 6.12 -1.54
C LEU A 63 16.69 7.57 -1.13
N GLU A 64 16.03 8.35 -1.99
CA GLU A 64 15.63 9.73 -1.70
C GLU A 64 14.66 9.81 -0.52
N HIS A 65 13.66 8.92 -0.48
CA HIS A 65 12.73 8.85 0.65
C HIS A 65 13.45 8.49 1.96
N LYS A 66 14.34 7.49 1.94
CA LYS A 66 15.16 7.10 3.10
C LYS A 66 16.01 8.26 3.60
N ARG A 67 16.70 8.98 2.70
CA ARG A 67 17.51 10.16 3.06
C ARG A 67 16.67 11.25 3.73
N LYS A 68 15.47 11.52 3.19
CA LYS A 68 14.53 12.50 3.76
C LYS A 68 14.02 12.12 5.15
N LEU A 69 13.87 10.82 5.45
CA LEU A 69 13.52 10.33 6.78
C LEU A 69 14.71 10.44 7.73
N SER A 70 15.90 10.01 7.31
CA SER A 70 17.12 10.12 8.10
C SER A 70 17.36 11.57 8.52
N ASN A 71 17.30 12.54 7.60
CA ASN A 71 17.53 13.96 7.93
C ASN A 71 16.44 14.62 8.80
N ARG A 72 15.29 13.96 9.01
CA ARG A 72 14.20 14.48 9.85
C ARG A 72 14.19 13.92 11.27
N TYR A 73 14.83 12.77 11.48
CA TYR A 73 14.79 12.04 12.75
C TYR A 73 16.18 11.72 13.33
N LEU A 74 17.25 11.95 12.56
CA LEU A 74 18.66 11.97 12.99
C LEU A 74 19.20 13.40 12.85
#